data_AF-A0A5K1FXH5-F1
#
_entry.id   AF-A0A5K1FXH5-F1
#
_cell.length_a   1.000
_cell.length_b   1.000
_cell.length_c   1.000
_cell.angle_alpha   90.00
_cell.angle_beta   90.00
_cell.angle_gamma   90.00
#
_symmetry.space_group_name_H-M   'P 1'
#
loop_
_entity.id
_entity.type
_entity.pdbx_description
1 polymer ?
#
loop_
_entity_poly.entity_id
_entity_poly.type
_entity_poly.pdbx_seq_one_letter_code
_entity_poly.pdbx_strand_id
1 'polypeptide(L)' 'ELHALAIGRNVVKNLHMAGKNGLVNTIPTLSDYRDPLYEVKELRSIAPTDQKQPFDVRNVIARIVDGSEFDEFKKLYGT' A
#
# COMPACT_ATOMS: atom_id res chain seq x y z
N GLU A 1 3.95 -8.49 -32.63
CA GLU A 1 3.50 -8.06 -31.28
C GLU A 1 3.46 -9.18 -30.22
N LEU A 2 2.53 -10.15 -30.26
CA LEU A 2 2.42 -11.21 -29.21
C LEU A 2 3.71 -12.03 -28.99
N HIS A 3 4.45 -12.34 -30.07
CA HIS A 3 5.71 -13.06 -30.01
C HIS A 3 6.80 -12.29 -29.25
N ALA A 4 6.87 -10.97 -29.43
CA ALA A 4 7.82 -10.12 -28.72
C ALA A 4 7.52 -10.06 -27.21
N LEU A 5 6.24 -10.00 -26.83
CA LEU A 5 5.82 -10.08 -25.42
C LEU A 5 6.18 -11.44 -24.79
N ALA A 6 6.01 -12.54 -25.53
CA ALA A 6 6.38 -13.87 -25.05
C ALA A 6 7.89 -13.99 -24.78
N ILE A 7 8.72 -13.45 -25.68
CA ILE A 7 10.18 -13.38 -25.48
C ILE A 7 10.51 -12.55 -24.24
N GLY A 8 9.91 -11.37 -24.07
CA GLY A 8 10.12 -10.53 -22.90
C GLY A 8 9.78 -11.22 -21.57
N ARG A 9 8.63 -11.92 -21.50
CA ARG A 9 8.24 -12.69 -20.30
C ARG A 9 9.21 -13.83 -20.01
N ASN A 10 9.71 -14.50 -21.04
CA ASN A 10 10.71 -15.57 -20.89
C ASN A 10 12.05 -15.05 -20.38
N VAL A 11 12.48 -13.86 -20.82
CA VAL A 11 13.69 -13.22 -20.28
C VAL A 11 13.50 -12.91 -18.80
N VAL A 12 12.42 -12.24 -18.41
CA VAL A 12 12.14 -11.88 -17.01
C VAL A 12 12.01 -13.12 -16.12
N LYS A 13 11.35 -14.18 -16.60
CA LYS A 13 11.20 -15.46 -15.88
C LYS A 13 12.55 -16.11 -15.53
N ASN A 14 13.54 -15.98 -16.43
CA ASN A 14 14.86 -16.60 -16.28
C ASN A 14 15.91 -15.65 -15.69
N LEU A 15 15.50 -14.44 -15.25
CA LEU A 15 16.34 -13.62 -14.40
C LEU A 15 16.50 -14.35 -13.06
N HIS A 16 17.63 -15.06 -12.90
CA HIS A 16 18.05 -15.60 -11.61
C HIS A 16 18.06 -14.43 -10.62
N MET A 17 17.17 -14.47 -9.63
CA MET A 17 16.86 -13.35 -8.73
C MET A 17 18.06 -12.95 -7.88
N ALA A 18 18.97 -12.16 -8.44
CA ALA A 18 20.08 -11.53 -7.73
C ALA A 18 19.59 -10.58 -6.59
N GLY A 19 18.31 -10.19 -6.61
CA GLY A 19 17.67 -9.37 -5.57
C GLY A 19 16.94 -10.14 -4.46
N LYS A 20 16.83 -11.48 -4.52
CA LYS A 20 16.07 -12.24 -3.50
C LYS A 20 16.78 -12.25 -2.15
N ASN A 21 18.11 -12.25 -2.12
CA ASN A 21 18.86 -12.37 -0.86
C ASN A 21 19.09 -11.02 -0.15
N GLY A 22 18.86 -9.89 -0.82
CA GLY A 22 19.05 -8.55 -0.23
C GLY A 22 17.81 -7.95 0.44
N LEU A 23 16.62 -8.47 0.14
CA LEU A 23 15.34 -7.95 0.65
C LEU A 23 14.58 -8.94 1.55
N VAL A 24 14.93 -10.23 1.54
CA VAL A 24 14.19 -11.26 2.28
C VAL A 24 14.43 -11.23 3.80
N ASN A 25 15.44 -10.51 4.29
CA ASN A 25 15.67 -10.35 5.73
C ASN A 25 14.99 -9.11 6.34
N THR A 26 14.32 -8.26 5.55
CA THR A 26 13.68 -7.02 6.04
C THR A 26 12.23 -6.84 5.60
N ILE A 27 11.75 -7.64 4.65
CA ILE A 27 10.33 -7.66 4.28
C ILE A 27 9.68 -8.84 5.02
N PRO A 28 8.71 -8.60 5.92
CA PRO A 28 7.94 -9.69 6.50
C PRO A 28 7.40 -10.54 5.35
N THR A 29 7.50 -11.86 5.47
CA THR A 29 6.93 -12.78 4.48
C THR A 29 5.51 -12.32 4.13
N LEU A 30 5.14 -12.35 2.84
CA LEU A 30 3.83 -11.97 2.27
C LEU A 30 2.60 -12.59 2.97
N SER A 31 2.80 -13.40 4.00
CA SER A 31 1.83 -14.12 4.81
C SER A 31 1.07 -13.28 5.82
N ASP A 32 1.58 -12.11 6.25
CA ASP A 32 0.96 -11.33 7.34
C ASP A 32 0.14 -10.12 6.85
N TYR A 33 -0.04 -9.99 5.53
CA TYR A 33 -0.89 -8.96 4.94
C TYR A 33 -2.35 -9.11 5.41
N ARG A 34 -2.99 -7.99 5.75
CA ARG A 34 -4.43 -7.92 6.05
C ARG A 34 -5.05 -6.80 5.25
N ASP A 35 -6.15 -7.09 4.56
CA ASP A 35 -6.93 -6.06 3.89
C ASP A 35 -7.38 -4.98 4.91
N PRO A 36 -7.48 -3.70 4.49
CA PRO A 36 -8.08 -2.67 5.32
C PRO A 36 -9.51 -3.04 5.73
N LEU A 37 -9.92 -2.67 6.94
CA LEU A 37 -11.26 -2.94 7.48
C LEU A 37 -12.37 -2.12 6.80
N TYR A 38 -12.01 -1.08 6.05
CA TYR A 38 -12.95 -0.15 5.42
C TYR A 38 -12.84 -0.18 3.90
N GLU A 39 -13.97 -0.01 3.22
CA GLU A 39 -14.07 -0.01 1.77
C GLU A 39 -13.32 1.18 1.14
N VAL A 40 -12.47 0.90 0.15
CA VAL A 40 -11.68 1.91 -0.59
C VAL A 40 -12.58 2.93 -1.31
N LYS A 41 -13.79 2.53 -1.72
CA LYS A 41 -14.74 3.41 -2.41
C LYS A 41 -15.18 4.61 -1.57
N GLU A 42 -15.18 4.47 -0.25
CA GLU A 42 -15.57 5.52 0.69
C GLU A 42 -14.57 6.67 0.75
N LEU A 43 -13.34 6.50 0.25
CA LEU A 43 -12.36 7.60 0.14
C LEU A 43 -12.91 8.81 -0.60
N ARG A 44 -13.78 8.60 -1.61
CA ARG A 44 -14.42 9.69 -2.37
C ARG A 44 -15.41 10.50 -1.55
N SER A 45 -15.93 9.94 -0.46
CA SER A 45 -16.88 10.61 0.43
C SER A 45 -16.18 11.28 1.61
N ILE A 46 -14.93 10.91 1.91
CA ILE A 46 -14.15 11.45 3.03
C ILE A 46 -13.50 12.79 2.66
N ALA A 47 -12.95 12.88 1.45
CA ALA A 47 -12.30 14.10 0.98
C ALA A 47 -13.36 15.09 0.45
N PRO A 48 -13.57 16.23 1.13
CA PRO A 48 -14.50 17.24 0.65
C PRO A 48 -13.99 17.85 -0.66
N THR A 49 -14.93 18.30 -1.50
CA THR A 49 -14.58 18.98 -2.75
C THR A 49 -13.99 20.38 -2.51
N ASP A 50 -14.38 21.02 -1.39
CA ASP A 50 -13.79 22.28 -0.94
C ASP A 50 -12.49 22.01 -0.16
N GLN A 51 -11.38 22.54 -0.66
CA GLN A 51 -10.06 22.41 -0.04
C GLN A 51 -9.94 23.12 1.32
N LYS A 52 -10.84 24.05 1.63
CA LYS A 52 -10.86 24.75 2.93
C LYS A 52 -11.62 23.98 4.00
N GLN A 53 -12.40 22.97 3.61
CA GLN A 53 -13.16 22.18 4.54
C GLN A 53 -12.23 21.18 5.24
N PRO A 54 -12.09 21.24 6.57
CA PRO A 54 -11.30 20.26 7.30
C PRO A 54 -11.98 18.89 7.27
N PHE A 55 -11.17 17.84 7.21
CA PHE A 55 -11.62 16.47 7.31
C PHE A 55 -10.62 15.66 8.15
N ASP A 56 -11.06 14.53 8.68
CA ASP A 56 -10.19 13.67 9.49
C ASP A 56 -9.35 12.76 8.58
N VAL A 57 -8.04 13.02 8.54
CA VAL A 57 -7.06 12.23 7.79
C VAL A 57 -6.96 10.79 8.27
N ARG A 58 -7.34 10.49 9.52
CA ARG A 58 -7.33 9.11 10.05
C ARG A 58 -8.28 8.21 9.28
N ASN A 59 -9.36 8.74 8.73
CA ASN A 59 -10.28 7.98 7.86
C ASN A 59 -9.63 7.60 6.53
N VAL A 60 -8.72 8.44 6.01
CA VAL A 60 -7.95 8.11 4.80
C VAL A 60 -6.92 7.04 5.12
N ILE A 61 -6.16 7.20 6.20
CA ILE A 61 -5.11 6.26 6.64
C ILE A 61 -5.71 4.86 6.85
N ALA A 62 -6.85 4.77 7.54
CA ALA A 62 -7.52 3.50 7.82
C ALA A 62 -7.93 2.71 6.56
N ARG A 63 -8.01 3.33 5.38
CA ARG A 63 -8.37 2.67 4.10
C ARG A 63 -7.16 2.31 3.24
N ILE A 64 -5.96 2.66 3.70
CA ILE A 64 -4.70 2.44 2.99
C ILE A 64 -3.83 1.45 3.75
N VAL A 65 -3.76 1.56 5.08
CA VAL A 65 -2.90 0.69 5.90
C VAL A 65 -3.51 -0.68 6.13
N ASP A 66 -2.65 -1.68 6.15
CA ASP A 66 -3.03 -3.08 6.38
C ASP A 66 -3.77 -3.22 7.72
N GLY A 67 -4.89 -3.95 7.73
CA GLY A 67 -5.73 -4.14 8.91
C GLY A 67 -6.32 -2.86 9.50
N SER A 68 -6.17 -1.70 8.85
CA SER A 68 -6.56 -0.38 9.38
C SER A 68 -5.91 -0.03 10.73
N GLU A 69 -4.79 -0.66 11.07
CA GLU A 69 -4.04 -0.45 12.32
C GLU A 69 -2.97 0.65 12.11
N PHE A 70 -3.00 1.70 12.94
CA PHE A 70 -2.05 2.81 12.85
C PHE A 70 -1.65 3.31 14.23
N ASP A 71 -0.36 3.15 14.56
CA ASP A 71 0.24 3.66 15.79
C ASP A 71 0.75 5.09 15.61
N GLU A 72 -0.01 6.05 16.10
CA GLU A 72 0.29 7.47 15.97
C GLU A 72 1.40 7.91 16.95
N PHE A 73 2.57 8.26 16.41
CA PHE A 73 3.67 8.77 17.22
C PHE A 73 3.35 10.17 17.79
N LYS A 74 3.48 10.33 19.11
CA LYS A 74 3.25 11.61 19.82
C LYS A 74 1.92 12.29 19.45
N LYS A 75 0.83 11.52 19.38
CA LYS A 75 -0.53 11.97 19.05
C LYS A 75 -1.00 13.31 19.67
N LEU A 76 -0.54 13.65 20.87
CA LEU A 76 -0.98 14.84 21.61
C LEU A 76 0.00 16.03 21.50
N TYR A 77 1.04 15.93 20.69
CA TYR A 77 2.05 16.97 20.55
C TYR A 77 1.83 17.75 19.23
N GLY A 78 1.53 19.05 19.33
CA GLY A 78 1.40 19.94 18.16
C GLY A 78 0.04 19.93 17.46
N THR A 79 -1.04 19.57 18.18
CA THR A 79 -2.45 19.67 17.72
C THR A 79 -2.96 21.10 17.63
#